data_AF-A0A0W7W735-F1
#
_entry.id   AF-A0A0W7W735-F1
#
_cell.length_a   1.000
_cell.length_b   1.000
_cell.length_c   1.000
_cell.angle_alpha   90.00
_cell.angle_beta   90.00
_cell.angle_gamma   90.00
#
_symmetry.space_group_name_H-M   'P 1'
#
loop_
_entity.id
_entity.type
_entity.pdbx_description
1 polymer ?
#
loop_
_entity_poly.entity_id
_entity_poly.type
_entity_poly.pdbx_seq_one_letter_code
_entity_poly.pdbx_strand_id
1 'polypeptide(L)'
;MDPGRRQRLKRLVGLHARPVIASVLDRSHLEAFIDSSAQFCFLAQTDLIELEAAIARIHERPNKAVFVNIDSIVGLAQDRGGVDYLARLGADGLLTTRGSLIPRAQDAGLLTVQKLFITDRSNIQRGVAAVQGSKPDLLQLMPAPVLPFVANHEIMRIRPVIASGFVTDSTEIEAALSHGAVGVSSSSPKLWEYERAS
;
A
#
# COMPACT_ATOMS: atom_id res chain seq x y z
N MET A 1 -19.28 -1.06 7.45
CA MET A 1 -18.25 -1.39 6.43
C MET A 1 -18.88 -2.35 5.45
N ASP A 2 -18.82 -2.02 4.16
CA ASP A 2 -19.26 -2.88 3.05
C ASP A 2 -18.64 -4.30 3.13
N PRO A 3 -19.43 -5.39 2.96
CA PRO A 3 -18.92 -6.76 2.94
C PRO A 3 -17.75 -7.00 1.97
N GLY A 4 -17.79 -6.39 0.79
CA GLY A 4 -16.71 -6.49 -0.21
C GLY A 4 -15.40 -5.91 0.30
N ARG A 5 -15.46 -4.70 0.87
CA ARG A 5 -14.32 -4.04 1.53
C ARG A 5 -13.72 -4.87 2.66
N ARG A 6 -14.55 -5.49 3.52
CA ARG A 6 -14.07 -6.37 4.60
C ARG A 6 -13.30 -7.57 4.06
N GLN A 7 -13.81 -8.19 2.98
CA GLN A 7 -13.17 -9.35 2.37
C GLN A 7 -11.82 -8.99 1.72
N ARG A 8 -11.73 -7.85 1.02
CA ARG A 8 -10.46 -7.35 0.46
C ARG A 8 -9.43 -7.10 1.57
N LEU A 9 -9.83 -6.46 2.67
CA LEU A 9 -8.93 -6.22 3.81
C LEU A 9 -8.43 -7.53 4.42
N LYS A 10 -9.29 -8.53 4.60
CA LYS A 10 -8.89 -9.86 5.09
C LYS A 10 -7.87 -10.52 4.17
N ARG A 11 -8.05 -10.43 2.86
CA ARG A 11 -7.07 -10.95 1.87
C ARG A 11 -5.73 -10.24 1.99
N LEU A 12 -5.75 -8.90 2.09
CA LEU A 12 -4.54 -8.09 2.18
C LEU A 12 -3.77 -8.29 3.50
N VAL A 13 -4.48 -8.43 4.62
CA VAL A 13 -3.84 -8.75 5.91
C VAL A 13 -3.47 -10.24 5.99
N GLY A 14 -4.03 -11.07 5.11
CA GLY A 14 -3.80 -12.51 5.02
C GLY A 14 -2.67 -12.92 4.08
N LEU A 15 -1.76 -12.02 3.70
CA LEU A 15 -0.66 -12.24 2.74
C LEU A 15 0.42 -13.27 3.18
N HIS A 16 0.09 -14.24 4.03
CA HIS A 16 1.04 -15.19 4.63
C HIS A 16 1.88 -15.95 3.59
N ALA A 17 1.25 -16.48 2.54
CA ALA A 17 1.95 -17.22 1.49
C ALA A 17 2.64 -16.28 0.48
N ARG A 18 2.08 -15.09 0.24
CA ARG A 18 2.58 -14.14 -0.77
C ARG A 18 2.66 -12.74 -0.19
N PRO A 19 3.67 -12.43 0.64
CA PRO A 19 3.75 -11.19 1.43
C PRO A 19 4.03 -9.94 0.59
N VAL A 20 4.36 -10.08 -0.70
CA VAL A 20 4.85 -8.97 -1.51
C VAL A 20 3.71 -8.22 -2.21
N ILE A 21 3.72 -6.90 -2.02
CA ILE A 21 2.90 -5.92 -2.72
C ILE A 21 3.77 -5.22 -3.76
N ALA A 22 3.43 -5.32 -5.03
CA ALA A 22 4.22 -4.72 -6.10
C ALA A 22 4.14 -3.19 -6.05
N SER A 23 5.27 -2.49 -5.89
CA SER A 23 5.34 -1.05 -6.14
C SER A 23 5.60 -0.83 -7.64
N VAL A 24 4.55 -0.57 -8.39
CA VAL A 24 4.62 -0.27 -9.83
C VAL A 24 4.97 1.20 -9.98
N LEU A 25 6.20 1.49 -10.41
CA LEU A 25 6.73 2.85 -10.48
C LEU A 25 6.27 3.61 -11.72
N ASP A 26 6.02 2.90 -12.81
CA ASP A 26 5.63 3.49 -14.09
C ASP A 26 4.93 2.44 -14.96
N ARG A 27 4.47 2.87 -16.14
CA ARG A 27 3.76 2.02 -17.10
C ARG A 27 4.58 0.82 -17.58
N SER A 28 5.91 0.91 -17.62
CA SER A 28 6.76 -0.19 -18.12
C SER A 28 6.73 -1.42 -17.20
N HIS A 29 6.36 -1.23 -15.93
CA HIS A 29 6.26 -2.29 -14.94
C HIS A 29 4.85 -2.88 -14.79
N LEU A 30 3.85 -2.30 -15.46
CA LEU A 30 2.45 -2.69 -15.29
C LEU A 30 2.20 -4.16 -15.70
N GLU A 31 2.67 -4.54 -16.88
CA GLU A 31 2.49 -5.90 -17.41
C GLU A 31 3.24 -6.94 -16.56
N ALA A 32 4.46 -6.60 -16.09
CA ALA A 32 5.21 -7.45 -15.17
C ALA A 32 4.44 -7.69 -13.86
N PHE A 33 3.74 -6.69 -13.33
CA PHE A 33 2.87 -6.92 -12.17
C PHE A 33 1.67 -7.80 -12.53
N ILE A 34 0.99 -7.54 -13.64
CA ILE A 34 -0.20 -8.28 -14.07
C ILE A 34 0.09 -9.77 -14.22
N ASP A 35 1.23 -10.11 -14.80
CA ASP A 35 1.64 -11.49 -15.05
C ASP A 35 2.30 -12.15 -13.82
N SER A 36 2.66 -11.36 -12.80
CA SER A 36 3.29 -11.91 -11.60
C SER A 36 2.34 -12.70 -10.68
N SER A 37 2.88 -13.37 -9.68
CA SER A 37 2.08 -13.99 -8.61
C SER A 37 1.62 -13.04 -7.49
N ALA A 38 2.15 -11.82 -7.41
CA ALA A 38 1.74 -10.79 -6.45
C ALA A 38 0.26 -10.37 -6.66
N GLN A 39 -0.51 -10.29 -5.59
CA GLN A 39 -1.96 -10.02 -5.67
C GLN A 39 -2.32 -8.54 -5.60
N PHE A 40 -1.46 -7.72 -5.00
CA PHE A 40 -1.74 -6.31 -4.75
C PHE A 40 -0.62 -5.47 -5.33
N CYS A 41 -0.96 -4.32 -5.89
CA CYS A 41 0.02 -3.30 -6.24
C CYS A 41 -0.28 -1.95 -5.62
N PHE A 42 0.80 -1.21 -5.40
CA PHE A 42 0.79 0.23 -5.24
C PHE A 42 1.20 0.84 -6.57
N LEU A 43 0.27 1.52 -7.26
CA LEU A 43 0.61 2.42 -8.35
C LEU A 43 1.30 3.63 -7.74
N ALA A 44 2.63 3.61 -7.71
CA ALA A 44 3.44 4.57 -6.98
C ALA A 44 3.55 5.89 -7.73
N GLN A 45 3.66 5.85 -9.06
CA GLN A 45 3.59 7.01 -9.95
C GLN A 45 2.79 6.63 -11.20
N THR A 46 1.95 7.55 -11.65
CA THR A 46 1.15 7.42 -12.87
C THR A 46 0.61 8.79 -13.25
N ASP A 47 0.45 9.03 -14.54
CA ASP A 47 -0.16 10.25 -15.04
C ASP A 47 -1.67 10.11 -15.04
N LEU A 48 -2.38 11.22 -14.80
CA LEU A 48 -3.85 11.24 -14.78
C LEU A 48 -4.46 10.65 -16.07
N ILE A 49 -3.84 10.88 -17.22
CA ILE A 49 -4.33 10.44 -18.53
C ILE A 49 -4.26 8.91 -18.68
N GLU A 50 -3.29 8.25 -18.05
CA GLU A 50 -3.05 6.81 -18.16
C GLU A 50 -3.74 6.01 -17.05
N LEU A 51 -4.21 6.69 -16.01
CA LEU A 51 -4.69 6.08 -14.77
C LEU A 51 -5.88 5.15 -14.98
N GLU A 52 -6.89 5.58 -15.73
CA GLU A 52 -8.10 4.77 -15.99
C GLU A 52 -7.74 3.49 -16.75
N ALA A 53 -6.92 3.61 -17.80
CA ALA A 53 -6.46 2.47 -18.58
C ALA A 53 -5.62 1.50 -17.73
N ALA A 54 -4.75 2.01 -16.85
CA ALA A 54 -3.95 1.17 -15.96
C ALA A 54 -4.81 0.39 -14.96
N ILE A 55 -5.81 1.03 -14.34
CA ILE A 55 -6.74 0.37 -13.42
C ILE A 55 -7.54 -0.70 -14.15
N ALA A 56 -8.14 -0.37 -15.29
CA ALA A 56 -8.93 -1.30 -16.09
C ALA A 56 -8.10 -2.54 -16.49
N ARG A 57 -6.87 -2.31 -16.96
CA ARG A 57 -5.94 -3.36 -17.39
C ARG A 57 -5.54 -4.29 -16.24
N ILE A 58 -5.36 -3.77 -15.01
CA ILE A 58 -5.11 -4.60 -13.82
C ILE A 58 -6.32 -5.49 -13.50
N HIS A 59 -7.53 -4.96 -13.61
CA HIS A 59 -8.77 -5.68 -13.28
C HIS A 59 -9.18 -6.74 -14.29
N GLU A 60 -8.56 -6.81 -15.47
CA GLU A 60 -8.69 -7.97 -16.36
C GLU A 60 -8.22 -9.28 -15.69
N ARG A 61 -7.43 -9.18 -14.61
CA ARG A 61 -7.07 -10.32 -13.75
C ARG A 61 -7.89 -10.30 -12.45
N PRO A 62 -8.79 -11.26 -12.20
CA PRO A 62 -9.76 -11.20 -11.09
C PRO A 62 -9.13 -11.25 -9.69
N ASN A 63 -7.87 -11.68 -9.58
CA ASN A 63 -7.16 -11.81 -8.30
C ASN A 63 -6.27 -10.61 -7.97
N LYS A 64 -6.15 -9.64 -8.87
CA LYS A 64 -5.32 -8.44 -8.70
C LYS A 64 -6.13 -7.30 -8.09
N ALA A 65 -5.48 -6.49 -7.26
CA ALA A 65 -6.07 -5.29 -6.69
C ALA A 65 -5.06 -4.13 -6.68
N VAL A 66 -5.57 -2.92 -6.88
CA VAL A 66 -4.76 -1.72 -7.09
C VAL A 66 -5.02 -0.66 -6.03
N PHE A 67 -3.93 -0.20 -5.39
CA PHE A 67 -3.94 0.98 -4.54
C PHE A 67 -3.23 2.11 -5.25
N VAL A 68 -3.89 3.26 -5.33
CA VAL A 68 -3.38 4.40 -6.07
C VAL A 68 -2.75 5.41 -5.12
N ASN A 69 -1.48 5.77 -5.36
CA ASN A 69 -0.78 6.81 -4.63
C ASN A 69 -1.21 8.20 -5.13
N ILE A 70 -2.27 8.77 -4.54
CA ILE A 70 -2.78 10.10 -4.94
C ILE A 70 -1.74 11.21 -4.80
N ASP A 71 -0.76 11.03 -3.91
CA ASP A 71 0.26 12.03 -3.65
C ASP A 71 1.22 12.25 -4.83
N SER A 72 1.21 11.35 -5.82
CA SER A 72 2.18 11.32 -6.90
C SER A 72 1.54 11.27 -8.29
N ILE A 73 0.24 11.58 -8.40
CA ILE A 73 -0.44 11.73 -9.69
C ILE A 73 -0.36 13.17 -10.16
N VAL A 74 0.34 13.39 -11.27
CA VAL A 74 0.40 14.71 -11.92
C VAL A 74 -0.96 15.02 -12.55
N GLY A 75 -1.49 16.22 -12.28
CA GLY A 75 -2.77 16.69 -12.82
C GLY A 75 -4.01 16.34 -11.99
N LEU A 76 -3.87 15.52 -10.94
CA LEU A 76 -4.98 15.22 -10.02
C LEU A 76 -4.83 16.00 -8.71
N ALA A 77 -5.90 16.68 -8.30
CA ALA A 77 -5.94 17.37 -7.02
C ALA A 77 -5.93 16.36 -5.85
N GLN A 78 -5.18 16.69 -4.80
CA GLN A 78 -5.05 15.87 -3.59
C GLN A 78 -6.12 16.26 -2.56
N ASP A 79 -7.38 16.19 -2.97
CA ASP A 79 -8.55 16.61 -2.20
C ASP A 79 -9.68 15.58 -2.22
N ARG A 80 -10.85 15.94 -1.69
CA ARG A 80 -12.02 15.06 -1.67
C ARG A 80 -12.49 14.69 -3.09
N GLY A 81 -12.40 15.62 -4.04
CA GLY A 81 -12.79 15.39 -5.43
C GLY A 81 -11.84 14.41 -6.12
N GLY A 82 -10.53 14.53 -5.87
CA GLY A 82 -9.54 13.58 -6.35
C GLY A 82 -9.77 12.16 -5.83
N VAL A 83 -10.09 12.01 -4.54
CA VAL A 83 -10.45 10.71 -3.95
C VAL A 83 -11.70 10.11 -4.62
N ASP A 84 -12.72 10.93 -4.88
CA ASP A 84 -13.97 10.49 -5.49
C ASP A 84 -13.78 10.06 -6.93
N TYR A 85 -12.91 10.76 -7.65
CA TYR A 85 -12.50 10.40 -8.98
C TYR A 85 -11.81 9.03 -8.99
N LEU A 86 -10.85 8.78 -8.09
CA LEU A 86 -10.19 7.47 -7.97
C LEU A 86 -11.18 6.33 -7.66
N ALA A 87 -12.13 6.57 -6.76
CA ALA A 87 -13.16 5.58 -6.46
C ALA A 87 -14.07 5.30 -7.66
N ARG A 88 -14.42 6.31 -8.45
CA ARG A 88 -15.20 6.16 -9.69
C ARG A 88 -14.45 5.41 -10.78
N LEU A 89 -13.13 5.59 -10.89
CA LEU A 89 -12.29 4.80 -11.80
C LEU A 89 -12.15 3.33 -11.38
N GLY A 90 -12.61 2.97 -10.19
CA GLY A 90 -12.62 1.59 -9.71
C GLY A 90 -11.41 1.19 -8.89
N ALA A 91 -10.56 2.14 -8.43
CA ALA A 91 -9.44 1.79 -7.56
C ALA A 91 -9.89 0.97 -6.33
N ASP A 92 -9.12 -0.03 -5.92
CA ASP A 92 -9.45 -0.85 -4.75
C ASP A 92 -9.08 -0.14 -3.43
N GLY A 93 -8.10 0.75 -3.50
CA GLY A 93 -7.65 1.52 -2.36
C GLY A 93 -6.90 2.80 -2.69
N LEU A 94 -6.79 3.64 -1.66
CA LEU A 94 -6.02 4.87 -1.64
C LEU A 94 -4.72 4.65 -0.86
N LEU A 95 -3.61 5.11 -1.42
CA LEU A 95 -2.35 5.31 -0.72
C LEU A 95 -2.04 6.81 -0.61
N THR A 96 -1.78 7.32 0.60
CA THR A 96 -1.44 8.74 0.81
C THR A 96 -0.69 8.96 2.11
N THR A 97 0.13 9.99 2.18
CA THR A 97 0.72 10.57 3.39
C THR A 97 -0.27 11.45 4.15
N ARG A 98 -1.35 11.88 3.49
CA ARG A 98 -2.33 12.86 4.01
C ARG A 98 -3.43 12.17 4.80
N GLY A 99 -3.30 12.18 6.12
CA GLY A 99 -4.32 11.62 7.03
C GLY A 99 -5.73 12.23 6.85
N SER A 100 -5.83 13.48 6.37
CA SER A 100 -7.12 14.16 6.13
C SER A 100 -7.95 13.56 4.99
N LEU A 101 -7.34 12.82 4.06
CA LEU A 101 -8.04 12.16 2.94
C LEU A 101 -8.56 10.78 3.32
N ILE A 102 -8.04 10.17 4.38
CA ILE A 102 -8.39 8.82 4.81
C ILE A 102 -9.90 8.67 5.06
N PRO A 103 -10.58 9.54 5.85
CA PRO A 103 -12.01 9.38 6.07
C PRO A 103 -12.83 9.44 4.78
N ARG A 104 -12.49 10.35 3.85
CA ARG A 104 -13.20 10.47 2.58
C ARG A 104 -13.08 9.21 1.73
N ALA A 105 -11.89 8.62 1.69
CA ALA A 105 -11.63 7.39 0.93
C ALA A 105 -12.40 6.20 1.51
N GLN A 106 -12.48 6.11 2.85
CA GLN A 106 -13.30 5.11 3.52
C GLN A 106 -14.79 5.29 3.18
N ASP A 107 -15.30 6.53 3.21
CA ASP A 107 -16.67 6.86 2.81
C ASP A 107 -16.95 6.55 1.33
N ALA A 108 -15.93 6.63 0.48
CA ALA A 108 -16.00 6.26 -0.94
C ALA A 108 -15.89 4.73 -1.18
N GLY A 109 -15.75 3.92 -0.13
CA GLY A 109 -15.65 2.46 -0.23
C GLY A 109 -14.24 1.92 -0.48
N LEU A 110 -13.24 2.80 -0.54
CA LEU A 110 -11.84 2.42 -0.74
C LEU A 110 -11.23 1.82 0.53
N LEU A 111 -10.28 0.90 0.35
CA LEU A 111 -9.31 0.58 1.39
C LEU A 111 -8.30 1.71 1.51
N THR A 112 -7.76 1.92 2.70
CA THR A 112 -6.90 3.07 2.98
C THR A 112 -5.56 2.64 3.55
N VAL A 113 -4.49 3.07 2.89
CA VAL A 113 -3.12 2.92 3.35
C VAL A 113 -2.57 4.31 3.61
N GLN A 114 -2.21 4.59 4.87
CA GLN A 114 -1.47 5.81 5.17
C GLN A 114 0.03 5.53 5.08
N LYS A 115 0.75 6.33 4.31
CA LYS A 115 2.21 6.28 4.17
C LYS A 115 2.86 7.13 5.25
N LEU A 116 3.79 6.57 6.01
CA LEU A 116 4.60 7.30 6.98
C LEU A 116 6.09 7.06 6.75
N PHE A 117 6.86 8.15 6.80
CA PHE A 117 8.31 8.13 6.78
C PHE A 117 8.86 8.28 8.19
N ILE A 118 9.59 7.27 8.65
CA ILE A 118 10.36 7.33 9.90
C ILE A 118 11.78 7.74 9.55
N THR A 119 12.07 9.02 9.75
CA THR A 119 13.41 9.61 9.51
C THR A 119 14.24 9.63 10.79
N ASP A 120 13.58 9.82 11.93
CA ASP A 120 14.18 9.94 13.25
C ASP A 120 13.19 9.55 14.35
N ARG A 121 13.68 9.43 15.59
CA ARG A 121 12.87 9.05 16.75
C ARG A 121 11.75 10.04 17.05
N SER A 122 11.97 11.34 16.81
CA SER A 122 10.98 12.39 17.10
C SER A 122 9.74 12.26 16.22
N ASN A 123 9.90 11.72 15.00
CA ASN A 123 8.78 11.56 14.08
C ASN A 123 7.89 10.36 14.40
N ILE A 124 8.33 9.41 15.23
CA ILE A 124 7.54 8.22 15.58
C ILE A 124 6.27 8.62 16.34
N GLN A 125 6.41 9.48 17.36
CA GLN A 125 5.26 9.93 18.18
C GLN A 125 4.25 10.75 17.38
N ARG A 126 4.74 11.61 16.47
CA ARG A 126 3.87 12.32 15.51
C ARG A 126 3.15 11.34 14.57
N GLY A 127 3.86 10.31 14.10
CA GLY A 127 3.29 9.25 13.28
C GLY A 127 2.17 8.49 14.00
N VAL A 128 2.37 8.16 15.28
CA VAL A 128 1.35 7.53 16.14
C VAL A 128 0.09 8.39 16.21
N ALA A 129 0.23 9.67 16.60
CA ALA A 129 -0.90 10.59 16.70
C ALA A 129 -1.63 10.76 15.35
N ALA A 130 -0.87 10.86 14.25
CA ALA A 130 -1.42 10.98 12.91
C ALA A 130 -2.29 9.75 12.55
N VAL A 131 -1.79 8.54 12.77
CA VAL A 131 -2.50 7.28 12.46
C VAL A 131 -3.72 7.08 13.36
N GLN A 132 -3.62 7.43 14.64
CA GLN A 132 -4.75 7.38 15.56
C GLN A 132 -5.87 8.35 15.16
N GLY A 133 -5.51 9.53 14.66
CA GLY A 133 -6.47 10.55 14.21
C GLY A 133 -7.17 10.19 12.90
N SER A 134 -6.42 9.72 11.90
CA SER A 134 -6.94 9.40 10.56
C SER A 134 -7.56 7.99 10.46
N LYS A 135 -7.11 7.05 11.30
CA LYS A 135 -7.61 5.66 11.39
C LYS A 135 -7.60 4.92 10.03
N PRO A 136 -6.46 4.85 9.31
CA PRO A 136 -6.38 4.11 8.05
C PRO A 136 -6.60 2.61 8.30
N ASP A 137 -6.88 1.83 7.25
CA ASP A 137 -6.97 0.38 7.39
C ASP A 137 -5.58 -0.24 7.58
N LEU A 138 -4.57 0.27 6.86
CA LEU A 138 -3.17 -0.15 6.96
C LEU A 138 -2.22 1.04 7.04
N LEU A 139 -1.02 0.76 7.56
CA LEU A 139 0.10 1.68 7.58
C LEU A 139 1.17 1.19 6.59
N GLN A 140 1.62 2.02 5.66
CA GLN A 140 2.88 1.80 4.95
C GLN A 140 3.99 2.54 5.68
N LEU A 141 4.92 1.79 6.28
CA LEU A 141 6.05 2.35 7.02
C LEU A 141 7.31 2.30 6.15
N MET A 142 7.93 3.47 5.98
CA MET A 142 9.14 3.64 5.17
C MET A 142 10.26 4.34 5.96
N PRO A 143 11.53 4.02 5.69
CA PRO A 143 11.99 2.90 4.87
C PRO A 143 12.01 1.58 5.66
N ALA A 144 11.92 0.42 4.99
CA ALA A 144 11.86 -0.89 5.66
C ALA A 144 13.03 -1.17 6.64
N PRO A 145 14.29 -0.73 6.37
CA PRO A 145 15.40 -0.88 7.31
C PRO A 145 15.20 -0.25 8.70
N VAL A 146 14.20 0.63 8.90
CA VAL A 146 13.94 1.21 10.23
C VAL A 146 13.11 0.31 11.14
N LEU A 147 12.51 -0.76 10.60
CA LEU A 147 11.62 -1.68 11.35
C LEU A 147 12.23 -2.23 12.65
N PRO A 148 13.50 -2.71 12.68
CA PRO A 148 14.10 -3.22 13.91
C PRO A 148 14.07 -2.19 15.06
N PHE A 149 14.16 -0.90 14.74
CA PHE A 149 14.18 0.19 15.73
C PHE A 149 12.79 0.58 16.24
N VAL A 150 11.73 0.20 15.51
CA VAL A 150 10.34 0.54 15.85
C VAL A 150 9.47 -0.68 16.17
N ALA A 151 9.99 -1.90 16.05
CA ALA A 151 9.27 -3.16 16.27
C ALA A 151 8.50 -3.20 17.62
N ASN A 152 9.07 -2.60 18.66
CA ASN A 152 8.46 -2.54 20.00
C ASN A 152 7.61 -1.29 20.26
N HIS A 153 7.53 -0.37 19.31
CA HIS A 153 6.82 0.89 19.46
C HIS A 153 5.33 0.73 19.11
N GLU A 154 4.49 1.59 19.70
CA GLU A 154 3.03 1.57 19.49
C GLU A 154 2.62 1.61 18.02
N ILE A 155 3.42 2.28 17.17
CA ILE A 155 3.15 2.44 15.74
C ILE A 155 2.95 1.09 15.01
N MET A 156 3.61 0.02 15.50
CA MET A 156 3.50 -1.33 14.95
C MET A 156 2.23 -2.08 15.39
N ARG A 157 1.47 -1.53 16.34
CA ARG A 157 0.30 -2.18 16.96
C ARG A 157 -1.02 -1.47 16.69
N ILE A 158 -1.00 -0.22 16.22
CA ILE A 158 -2.21 0.58 15.97
C ILE A 158 -2.95 0.07 14.73
N ARG A 159 -2.21 -0.28 13.68
CA ARG A 159 -2.72 -0.83 12.41
C ARG A 159 -1.74 -1.85 11.83
N PRO A 160 -2.21 -2.81 11.00
CA PRO A 160 -1.35 -3.69 10.24
C PRO A 160 -0.34 -2.90 9.40
N VAL A 161 0.93 -3.28 9.47
CA VAL A 161 2.04 -2.56 8.83
C VAL A 161 2.50 -3.27 7.56
N ILE A 162 2.55 -2.53 6.46
CA ILE A 162 3.29 -2.87 5.25
C ILE A 162 4.63 -2.16 5.32
N ALA A 163 5.73 -2.92 5.34
CA ALA A 163 7.07 -2.34 5.26
C ALA A 163 7.42 -2.01 3.81
N SER A 164 8.11 -0.91 3.55
CA SER A 164 8.39 -0.50 2.16
C SER A 164 9.66 0.32 2.04
N GLY A 165 10.30 0.25 0.87
CA GLY A 165 11.55 0.96 0.56
C GLY A 165 12.79 0.20 1.02
N PHE A 166 13.80 0.11 0.14
CA PHE A 166 15.02 -0.69 0.32
C PHE A 166 14.74 -2.20 0.55
N VAL A 167 13.72 -2.74 -0.11
CA VAL A 167 13.46 -4.19 -0.15
C VAL A 167 13.76 -4.66 -1.57
N THR A 168 14.84 -5.40 -1.72
CA THR A 168 15.53 -5.78 -2.95
C THR A 168 15.90 -7.27 -3.01
N ASP A 169 15.82 -7.99 -1.90
CA ASP A 169 15.93 -9.44 -1.84
C ASP A 169 14.98 -10.10 -0.82
N SER A 170 14.98 -11.44 -0.80
CA SER A 170 14.13 -12.26 0.09
C SER A 170 14.54 -12.18 1.56
N THR A 171 15.80 -11.88 1.86
CA THR A 171 16.28 -11.72 3.24
C THR A 171 15.64 -10.49 3.86
N GLU A 172 15.54 -9.40 3.10
CA GLU A 172 14.86 -8.17 3.54
C GLU A 172 13.35 -8.35 3.70
N ILE A 173 12.72 -9.20 2.87
CA ILE A 173 11.32 -9.62 3.04
C ILE A 173 11.14 -10.31 4.40
N GLU A 174 11.91 -11.37 4.67
CA GLU A 174 11.79 -12.13 5.92
C GLU A 174 12.14 -11.29 7.15
N ALA A 175 13.15 -10.42 7.05
CA ALA A 175 13.49 -9.49 8.13
C ALA A 175 12.31 -8.59 8.49
N ALA A 176 11.67 -7.97 7.50
CA ALA A 176 10.50 -7.10 7.73
C ALA A 176 9.33 -7.85 8.38
N LEU A 177 9.04 -9.07 7.90
CA LEU A 177 7.99 -9.92 8.46
C LEU A 177 8.31 -10.33 9.91
N SER A 178 9.57 -10.66 10.21
CA SER A 178 10.02 -11.02 11.56
C SER A 178 9.87 -9.86 12.57
N HIS A 179 9.87 -8.62 12.07
CA HIS A 179 9.64 -7.41 12.87
C HIS A 179 8.17 -6.98 12.95
N GLY A 180 7.24 -7.82 12.50
CA GLY A 180 5.80 -7.62 12.68
C GLY A 180 5.09 -6.92 11.52
N ALA A 181 5.75 -6.75 10.37
CA ALA A 181 5.04 -6.37 9.15
C ALA A 181 4.11 -7.51 8.71
N VAL A 182 2.93 -7.17 8.21
CA VAL A 182 1.98 -8.15 7.62
C VAL A 182 2.23 -8.36 6.12
N GLY A 183 3.07 -7.52 5.52
CA GLY A 183 3.47 -7.58 4.13
C GLY A 183 4.58 -6.57 3.84
N VAL A 184 5.13 -6.64 2.64
CA VAL A 184 6.24 -5.81 2.19
C VAL A 184 5.93 -5.28 0.81
N SER A 185 6.24 -4.01 0.55
CA SER A 185 6.22 -3.47 -0.80
C SER A 185 7.62 -3.26 -1.35
N SER A 186 7.81 -3.72 -2.58
CA SER A 186 9.06 -3.60 -3.32
C SER A 186 8.78 -3.21 -4.77
N SER A 187 9.63 -2.35 -5.32
CA SER A 187 9.66 -2.03 -6.74
C SER A 187 10.54 -2.99 -7.55
N SER A 188 11.07 -4.06 -6.94
CA SER A 188 11.91 -5.05 -7.61
C SER A 188 11.04 -6.17 -8.20
N PRO A 189 10.88 -6.28 -9.54
CA PRO A 189 9.95 -7.24 -10.13
C PRO A 189 10.27 -8.69 -9.82
N LYS A 190 11.55 -9.03 -9.64
CA LYS A 190 11.99 -10.38 -9.24
C LYS A 190 11.39 -10.84 -7.89
N LEU A 191 10.98 -9.91 -7.03
CA LEU A 191 10.37 -10.23 -5.74
C LEU A 191 8.86 -10.40 -5.82
N TRP A 192 8.22 -10.01 -6.92
CA TRP A 192 6.77 -10.17 -7.09
C TRP A 192 6.36 -11.63 -7.31
N GLU A 193 7.34 -12.51 -7.51
CA GLU A 193 7.20 -13.96 -7.50
C GLU A 193 7.43 -14.63 -6.15
N TYR A 194 7.73 -13.84 -5.11
CA TYR A 194 8.10 -14.40 -3.82
C TYR A 194 6.91 -15.13 -3.16
N GLU A 195 7.10 -16.42 -2.93
CA GLU A 195 6.21 -17.28 -2.17
C GLU A 195 6.94 -17.78 -0.93
N ARG A 196 6.33 -17.59 0.23
CA ARG A 196 6.88 -18.00 1.51
C ARG A 196 6.65 -19.50 1.69
N ALA A 197 7.72 -20.23 1.98
CA ALA A 197 7.62 -21.64 2.34
C ALA A 197 6.76 -21.77 3.61
N SER A 198 5.80 -22.69 3.56
CA SER A 198 4.87 -22.98 4.66
C SER A 198 5.54 -23.72 5.81
#